data_AF-A0A919BQH4-F1
#
_entry.id   AF-A0A919BQH4-F1
#
_cell.length_a   1.000
_cell.length_b   1.000
_cell.length_c   1.000
_cell.angle_alpha   90.00
_cell.angle_beta   90.00
_cell.angle_gamma   90.00
#
_symmetry.space_group_name_H-M   'P 1'
#
loop_
_entity.id
_entity.type
_entity.pdbx_description
1 polymer ?
#
loop_
_entity_poly.entity_id
_entity_poly.type
_entity_poly.pdbx_seq_one_letter_code
_entity_poly.pdbx_strand_id
1 'polypeptide(L)'
;MDDANRWIAPVLGLPELPFVDFGDVLLQERPDGVHWKTGPLVNYADGRPFAWVDDEQSELDQTYVTAHHQGTGLLHHVNPRIGLRENDFHTLAGFAQSLSTSRTTI
;
A
#
# COMPACT_ATOMS: atom_id res chain seq x y z
N MET A 1 6.16 14.72 -6.02
CA MET A 1 5.24 13.87 -5.22
C MET A 1 5.33 14.13 -3.72
N ASP A 2 6.26 14.96 -3.23
CA ASP A 2 6.44 15.26 -1.81
C ASP A 2 5.45 16.32 -1.23
N ASP A 3 4.41 16.68 -1.97
CA ASP A 3 3.49 17.77 -1.57
C ASP A 3 2.79 17.51 -0.24
N ALA A 4 2.55 16.25 0.13
CA ALA A 4 1.95 15.89 1.42
C ALA A 4 2.87 16.25 2.61
N ASN A 5 4.18 16.03 2.50
CA ASN A 5 5.12 16.46 3.53
C ASN A 5 5.21 17.99 3.64
N ARG A 6 5.01 18.71 2.52
CA ARG A 6 4.98 20.17 2.54
C ARG A 6 3.69 20.74 3.14
N TRP A 7 2.54 20.19 2.80
CA TRP A 7 1.24 20.81 3.09
C TRP A 7 0.45 20.15 4.23
N ILE A 8 0.62 18.85 4.45
CA ILE A 8 -0.21 18.07 5.39
C ILE A 8 0.57 17.75 6.66
N ALA A 9 1.79 17.22 6.54
CA ALA A 9 2.57 16.76 7.69
C ALA A 9 2.73 17.84 8.80
N PRO A 10 3.04 19.11 8.50
CA PRO A 10 3.19 20.14 9.55
C PRO A 10 1.90 20.44 10.30
N VAL A 11 0.75 20.36 9.63
CA VAL A 11 -0.57 20.61 10.24
C VAL A 11 -0.91 19.51 11.26
N LEU A 12 -0.44 18.29 11.00
CA LEU A 12 -0.65 17.13 11.86
C LEU A 12 0.49 16.90 12.88
N GLY A 13 1.53 17.75 12.87
CA GLY A 13 2.72 17.57 13.70
C GLY A 13 3.54 16.32 13.35
N LEU A 14 3.41 15.82 12.13
CA LEU A 14 4.16 14.67 11.63
C LEU A 14 5.56 15.10 11.17
N PRO A 15 6.59 14.24 11.33
CA PRO A 15 7.87 14.45 10.66
C PRO A 15 7.70 14.29 9.14
N GLU A 16 8.77 14.60 8.40
CA GLU A 16 8.86 14.17 7.00
C GLU A 16 8.77 12.64 6.93
N LEU A 17 7.81 12.14 6.15
CA LEU A 17 7.57 10.72 5.97
C LEU A 17 8.18 10.22 4.66
N PRO A 18 8.73 8.99 4.64
CA PRO A 18 9.17 8.38 3.40
C PRO A 18 7.98 8.16 2.47
N PHE A 19 8.17 8.41 1.17
CA PHE A 19 7.18 8.19 0.13
C PHE A 19 7.79 7.41 -1.03
N VAL A 20 6.92 6.78 -1.83
CA VAL A 20 7.32 6.13 -3.09
C VAL A 20 7.20 7.15 -4.21
N ASP A 21 8.31 7.45 -4.88
CA ASP A 21 8.29 8.23 -6.12
C ASP A 21 7.95 7.30 -7.28
N PHE A 22 6.82 7.56 -7.94
CA PHE A 22 6.36 6.77 -9.07
C PHE A 22 6.99 7.22 -10.41
N GLY A 23 7.72 8.34 -10.42
CA GLY A 23 8.45 8.82 -11.60
C GLY A 23 7.59 8.83 -12.87
N ASP A 24 8.14 8.23 -13.94
CA ASP A 24 7.52 8.26 -15.26
C ASP A 24 6.20 7.49 -15.33
N VAL A 25 5.95 6.48 -14.48
CA VAL A 25 4.72 5.67 -14.57
C VAL A 25 3.51 6.33 -13.90
N LEU A 26 3.67 7.51 -13.32
CA LEU A 26 2.60 8.27 -12.69
C LEU A 26 1.42 8.46 -13.66
N LEU A 27 0.23 8.02 -13.24
CA LEU A 27 -1.03 8.15 -13.97
C LEU A 27 -1.03 7.48 -15.37
N GLN A 28 -0.07 6.62 -15.67
CA GLN A 28 -0.03 5.91 -16.95
C GLN A 28 -0.92 4.68 -16.90
N GLU A 29 -1.83 4.52 -17.87
CA GLU A 29 -2.56 3.27 -18.01
C GLU A 29 -1.61 2.14 -18.43
N ARG A 30 -1.79 0.96 -17.85
CA ARG A 30 -1.04 -0.22 -18.24
C ARG A 30 -1.85 -1.09 -19.21
N PRO A 31 -1.23 -1.65 -20.26
CA PRO A 31 -1.93 -2.53 -21.21
C PRO A 31 -2.52 -3.80 -20.58
N ASP A 32 -1.98 -4.25 -19.45
CA ASP A 32 -2.46 -5.41 -18.69
C ASP A 32 -3.58 -5.09 -17.70
N GLY A 33 -4.02 -3.82 -17.62
CA GLY A 33 -5.10 -3.36 -16.76
C GLY A 33 -4.76 -3.26 -15.28
N VAL A 34 -3.55 -3.66 -14.87
CA VAL A 34 -3.09 -3.50 -13.48
C VAL A 34 -2.85 -2.01 -13.19
N HIS A 35 -3.12 -1.56 -11.96
CA HIS A 35 -2.90 -0.19 -11.57
C HIS A 35 -1.41 0.20 -11.67
N TRP A 36 -1.14 1.44 -12.06
CA TRP A 36 0.21 1.93 -12.31
C TRP A 36 1.07 2.03 -11.05
N LYS A 37 0.43 2.15 -9.87
CA LYS A 37 1.10 2.08 -8.56
C LYS A 37 1.60 0.67 -8.22
N THR A 38 0.95 -0.39 -8.72
CA THR A 38 1.10 -1.76 -8.20
C THR A 38 2.52 -2.30 -8.37
N GLY A 39 3.10 -2.20 -9.57
CA GLY A 39 4.47 -2.62 -9.84
C GLY A 39 5.52 -1.88 -9.00
N PRO A 40 5.53 -0.54 -9.02
CA PRO A 40 6.40 0.26 -8.16
C PRO A 40 6.27 -0.03 -6.67
N LEU A 41 5.04 -0.25 -6.15
CA LEU A 41 4.83 -0.59 -4.74
C LEU A 41 5.44 -1.95 -4.38
N VAL A 42 5.26 -2.97 -5.23
CA VAL A 42 5.89 -4.29 -5.05
C VAL A 42 7.41 -4.18 -5.07
N ASN A 43 7.97 -3.45 -6.04
CA ASN A 43 9.41 -3.23 -6.15
C ASN A 43 9.97 -2.47 -4.92
N TYR A 44 9.27 -1.43 -4.46
CA TYR A 44 9.67 -0.67 -3.28
C TYR A 44 9.58 -1.49 -1.99
N ALA A 45 8.60 -2.40 -1.90
CA ALA A 45 8.49 -3.31 -0.77
C ALA A 45 9.68 -4.26 -0.70
N ASP A 46 10.23 -4.70 -1.84
CA ASP A 46 11.44 -5.52 -1.93
C ASP A 46 11.39 -6.74 -1.00
N GLY A 47 10.30 -7.51 -1.09
CA GLY A 47 10.05 -8.67 -0.23
C GLY A 47 9.62 -8.35 1.21
N ARG A 48 9.70 -7.10 1.67
CA ARG A 48 9.13 -6.71 2.97
C ARG A 48 7.61 -6.83 2.95
N PRO A 49 6.98 -7.28 4.04
CA PRO A 49 5.54 -7.22 4.13
C PRO A 49 5.03 -5.78 4.01
N PHE A 50 3.93 -5.57 3.27
CA PHE A 50 3.31 -4.26 3.15
C PHE A 50 1.78 -4.37 3.10
N ALA A 51 1.12 -3.30 3.53
CA ALA A 51 -0.30 -3.10 3.29
C ALA A 51 -0.48 -1.85 2.41
N TRP A 52 -1.25 -1.97 1.34
CA TRP A 52 -1.65 -0.86 0.48
C TRP A 52 -3.12 -0.57 0.74
N VAL A 53 -3.40 0.63 1.24
CA VAL A 53 -4.74 1.12 1.58
C VAL A 53 -5.13 2.19 0.57
N ASP A 54 -6.10 1.91 -0.29
CA ASP A 54 -6.45 2.76 -1.44
C ASP A 54 -7.83 2.36 -1.96
N ASP A 55 -8.45 3.21 -2.76
CA ASP A 55 -9.77 3.00 -3.37
C ASP A 55 -9.71 2.62 -4.85
N GLU A 56 -8.52 2.67 -5.46
CA GLU A 56 -8.34 2.44 -6.92
C GLU A 56 -7.91 1.01 -7.25
N GLN A 57 -7.77 0.15 -6.24
CA GLN A 57 -7.31 -1.24 -6.39
C GLN A 57 -8.36 -2.13 -7.07
N SER A 58 -7.89 -3.09 -7.86
CA SER A 58 -8.71 -4.09 -8.58
C SER A 58 -8.25 -5.53 -8.30
N GLU A 59 -9.01 -6.52 -8.79
CA GLU A 59 -8.63 -7.94 -8.73
C GLU A 59 -7.32 -8.23 -9.50
N LEU A 60 -7.03 -7.45 -10.54
CA LEU A 60 -5.79 -7.57 -11.31
C LEU A 60 -4.58 -7.16 -10.45
N ASP A 61 -4.74 -6.16 -9.59
CA ASP A 61 -3.69 -5.75 -8.65
C ASP A 61 -3.42 -6.83 -7.60
N GLN A 62 -4.47 -7.43 -7.05
CA GLN A 62 -4.35 -8.55 -6.12
C GLN A 62 -3.62 -9.73 -6.76
N THR A 63 -3.97 -10.05 -8.02
CA THR A 63 -3.31 -11.12 -8.79
C THR A 63 -1.84 -10.79 -9.03
N TYR A 64 -1.54 -9.56 -9.43
CA TYR A 64 -0.17 -9.11 -9.68
C TYR A 64 0.69 -9.20 -8.41
N VAL A 65 0.20 -8.69 -7.28
CA VAL A 65 0.93 -8.73 -6.00
C VAL A 65 1.18 -10.17 -5.56
N THR A 66 0.17 -11.04 -5.67
CA THR A 66 0.30 -12.46 -5.31
C THR A 66 1.36 -13.17 -6.17
N ALA A 67 1.45 -12.83 -7.45
CA ALA A 67 2.38 -13.48 -8.37
C ALA A 67 3.83 -12.94 -8.27
N HIS A 68 4.01 -11.65 -7.94
CA HIS A 68 5.30 -10.97 -8.06
C HIS A 68 5.94 -10.59 -6.72
N HIS A 69 5.18 -10.53 -5.62
CA HIS A 69 5.72 -10.20 -4.30
C HIS A 69 6.06 -11.45 -3.51
N GLN A 70 7.32 -11.59 -3.11
CA GLN A 70 7.78 -12.72 -2.30
C GLN A 70 7.34 -12.60 -0.83
N GLY A 71 7.05 -11.38 -0.38
CA GLY A 71 6.55 -11.11 0.98
C GLY A 71 5.03 -11.13 1.06
N THR A 72 4.50 -10.91 2.26
CA THR A 72 3.05 -10.78 2.45
C THR A 72 2.58 -9.38 2.03
N GLY A 73 1.70 -9.30 1.04
CA GLY A 73 1.04 -8.06 0.61
C GLY A 73 -0.45 -8.08 0.95
N LEU A 74 -0.92 -7.07 1.67
CA LEU A 74 -2.35 -6.81 1.88
C LEU A 74 -2.81 -5.65 1.00
N LEU A 75 -3.80 -5.88 0.13
CA LEU A 75 -4.52 -4.79 -0.54
C LEU A 75 -5.84 -4.60 0.20
N HIS A 76 -5.97 -3.45 0.86
CA HIS A 76 -7.14 -3.10 1.67
C HIS A 76 -7.91 -1.96 1.01
N HIS A 77 -8.99 -2.32 0.32
CA HIS A 77 -9.83 -1.35 -0.37
C HIS A 77 -10.65 -0.51 0.62
N VAL A 78 -10.64 0.81 0.45
CA VAL A 78 -11.39 1.75 1.29
C VAL A 78 -12.38 2.57 0.48
N ASN A 79 -13.53 2.92 1.06
CA ASN A 79 -14.48 3.79 0.38
C ASN A 79 -14.06 5.27 0.54
N PRO A 80 -13.73 6.00 -0.54
CA PRO A 80 -13.19 7.35 -0.45
C PRO A 80 -14.22 8.37 0.08
N ARG A 81 -15.52 8.07 -0.03
CA ARG A 81 -16.59 8.95 0.48
C ARG A 81 -16.75 8.87 1.99
N ILE A 82 -16.30 7.77 2.59
CA ILE A 82 -16.55 7.45 4.00
C ILE A 82 -15.25 7.54 4.81
N GLY A 83 -14.11 7.33 4.16
CA GLY A 83 -12.80 7.26 4.78
C GLY A 83 -12.61 5.99 5.61
N LEU A 84 -11.48 5.92 6.32
CA LEU A 84 -11.14 4.82 7.21
C LEU A 84 -12.09 4.77 8.42
N ARG A 85 -12.53 3.57 8.76
CA ARG A 85 -13.38 3.22 9.89
C ARG A 85 -12.71 2.17 10.76
N GLU A 86 -13.31 1.94 11.92
CA GLU A 86 -12.80 1.01 12.94
C GLU A 86 -12.49 -0.39 12.37
N ASN A 87 -13.35 -0.92 11.50
CA ASN A 87 -13.11 -2.20 10.84
C ASN A 87 -11.87 -2.21 9.94
N ASP A 88 -11.54 -1.09 9.28
CA ASP A 88 -10.33 -0.99 8.47
C ASP A 88 -9.08 -1.10 9.37
N PHE A 89 -9.09 -0.41 10.51
CA PHE A 89 -8.03 -0.50 11.49
C PHE A 89 -7.91 -1.90 12.10
N HIS A 90 -9.02 -2.60 12.34
CA HIS A 90 -9.00 -4.00 12.78
C HIS A 90 -8.34 -4.92 11.75
N THR A 91 -8.65 -4.75 10.46
CA THR A 91 -8.02 -5.52 9.38
C THR A 91 -6.51 -5.26 9.34
N LEU A 92 -6.08 -4.00 9.40
CA LEU A 92 -4.67 -3.62 9.39
C LEU A 92 -3.92 -4.14 10.63
N ALA A 93 -4.56 -4.08 11.80
CA ALA A 93 -3.99 -4.61 13.04
C ALA A 93 -3.85 -6.15 12.99
N GLY A 94 -4.87 -6.84 12.45
CA GLY A 94 -4.82 -8.30 12.24
C GLY A 94 -3.69 -8.70 11.28
N PHE A 95 -3.51 -7.94 10.20
CA PHE A 95 -2.38 -8.13 9.29
C PHE A 95 -1.04 -7.98 10.01
N ALA A 96 -0.82 -6.87 10.73
CA ALA A 96 0.43 -6.65 11.46
C ALA A 96 0.72 -7.74 12.50
N GLN A 97 -0.30 -8.24 13.18
CA GLN A 97 -0.18 -9.34 14.14
C GLN A 97 0.23 -10.66 13.46
N SER A 98 -0.34 -10.97 12.29
CA SER A 98 0.00 -12.20 11.55
C SER A 98 1.49 -12.27 11.19
N LEU A 99 2.10 -11.12 10.86
CA LEU A 99 3.54 -11.01 10.56
C LEU A 99 4.44 -11.29 11.77
N SER A 100 3.95 -10.99 12.98
CA SER A 100 4.69 -11.21 14.23
C SER A 100 4.69 -12.69 14.61
N THR A 101 3.57 -13.38 14.37
CA THR A 101 3.45 -14.83 14.58
C THR A 101 4.35 -15.62 13.63
N SER A 102 4.40 -15.25 12.35
CA SER A 102 5.27 -15.91 11.36
C SER A 102 6.76 -15.79 11.66
N ARG A 103 7.18 -14.82 12.46
CA ARG A 103 8.59 -14.62 12.85
C ARG A 103 9.00 -15.43 14.09
N THR A 104 8.03 -15.98 14.84
CA THR A 104 8.28 -16.68 16.11
C THR A 104 8.41 -18.20 15.95
N THR A 105 8.04 -18.76 14.80
CA THR A 105 8.22 -20.18 14.50
C THR A 105 9.63 -20.44 13.95
N ILE A 106 10.60 -20.70 14.85
CA ILE A 106 11.90 -21.33 14.55
C ILE A 106 12.16 -22.42 15.58
#